data_AF-A0A7V8WBX6-F1
#
_entry.id   AF-A0A7V8WBX6-F1
#
_cell.length_a   1.000
_cell.length_b   1.000
_cell.length_c   1.000
_cell.angle_alpha   90.00
_cell.angle_beta   90.00
_cell.angle_gamma   90.00
#
_symmetry.space_group_name_H-M   'P 1'
#
loop_
_entity.id
_entity.type
_entity.pdbx_description
1 polymer ?
#
loop_
_entity_poly.entity_id
_entity_poly.type
_entity_poly.pdbx_seq_one_letter_code
_entity_poly.pdbx_strand_id
1 'polypeptide(L)'
;MADQLGKQIEGCRVTSLADIVAPSLAGPCIDSGLTAVRTDGDRPVGLRESDEGVTEVPLPPVRRRRVASLARAVFQPYDKAAGLLFYGALGILTVQLIETFSAMIVLSQPFVDAFYGAARTVVTVGPNEAIATGPGWFKLFISATMLLGLGLAAAFTAGLVERVIGRRLTSLLGRRAVPRSDHVVVAGLGEVGLRLCLLLRRCGVGVVAIEEHPDSEIVGLAHELDLPVVIGRLADPSLLQRLSLERARALAAVTDNDLANIAVAVATRTVNEKLQVVLRAGDGEIANETRSLFAVGLVRDVHRIAAVELAAMALDWNADMVVCKDDEANLLFVDGSLKELSIDTVTQA
;
A
#
# COMPACT_ATOMS: atom_id res chain seq x y z
N MET A 1 -25.70 -16.30 5.91
CA MET A 1 -25.89 -17.71 6.28
C MET A 1 -25.42 -17.99 7.70
N ALA A 2 -24.20 -17.59 8.09
CA ALA A 2 -23.68 -17.69 9.47
C ALA A 2 -24.61 -17.05 10.54
N ASP A 3 -25.03 -15.79 10.35
CA ASP A 3 -25.95 -15.10 11.27
C ASP A 3 -27.36 -15.72 11.38
N GLN A 4 -27.78 -16.48 10.36
CA GLN A 4 -29.07 -17.18 10.39
C GLN A 4 -28.97 -18.52 11.12
N LEU A 5 -27.84 -19.22 10.99
CA LEU A 5 -27.57 -20.47 11.70
C LEU A 5 -27.36 -20.25 13.19
N GLY A 6 -26.61 -19.20 13.59
CA GLY A 6 -26.39 -18.88 15.00
C GLY A 6 -27.66 -18.45 15.76
N LYS A 7 -28.69 -17.98 15.05
CA LYS A 7 -30.00 -17.66 15.64
C LYS A 7 -30.94 -18.86 15.75
N GLN A 8 -30.69 -19.94 15.01
CA GLN A 8 -31.57 -21.12 14.95
C GLN A 8 -31.08 -22.29 15.82
N ILE A 9 -29.81 -22.29 16.22
CA ILE A 9 -29.22 -23.35 17.04
C ILE A 9 -28.59 -22.70 18.28
N GLU A 10 -29.24 -22.86 19.44
CA GLU A 10 -28.69 -22.44 20.73
C GLU A 10 -27.32 -23.13 20.96
N GLY A 11 -26.29 -22.33 21.25
CA GLY A 11 -24.92 -22.81 21.45
C GLY A 11 -24.05 -22.94 20.19
N CYS A 12 -24.54 -22.57 18.99
CA CYS A 12 -23.74 -22.61 17.76
C CYS A 12 -23.00 -21.29 17.50
N ARG A 13 -21.69 -21.24 17.80
CA ARG A 13 -20.80 -20.14 17.41
C ARG A 13 -20.21 -20.44 16.02
N VAL A 14 -20.67 -19.73 15.00
CA VAL A 14 -20.09 -19.81 13.65
C VAL A 14 -18.85 -18.92 13.63
N THR A 15 -17.68 -19.52 13.45
CA THR A 15 -16.40 -18.81 13.32
C THR A 15 -15.68 -19.26 12.07
N SER A 16 -14.94 -18.35 11.43
CA SER A 16 -14.01 -18.67 10.36
C SER A 16 -12.58 -18.55 10.89
N LEU A 17 -11.67 -19.39 10.40
CA LEU A 17 -10.25 -19.28 10.72
C LEU A 17 -9.71 -17.88 10.35
N ALA A 18 -10.22 -17.28 9.27
CA ALA A 18 -9.88 -15.91 8.90
C ALA A 18 -10.36 -14.87 9.92
N ASP A 19 -11.51 -15.11 10.58
CA ASP A 19 -12.03 -14.23 11.63
C ASP A 19 -11.20 -14.30 12.90
N ILE A 20 -10.73 -15.50 13.26
CA ILE A 20 -9.91 -15.74 14.44
C ILE A 20 -8.52 -15.08 14.26
N VAL A 21 -7.90 -15.21 13.08
CA VAL A 21 -6.49 -14.81 12.91
C VAL A 21 -6.30 -13.37 12.43
N ALA A 22 -7.25 -12.80 11.69
CA ALA A 22 -7.12 -11.44 11.16
C ALA A 22 -6.78 -10.37 12.23
N PRO A 23 -7.36 -10.39 13.45
CA PRO A 23 -6.97 -9.48 14.55
C PRO A 23 -5.48 -9.47 14.88
N SER A 24 -4.87 -10.65 15.01
CA SER A 24 -3.46 -10.84 15.39
C SER A 24 -2.48 -10.57 14.25
N LEU A 25 -2.96 -10.59 13.00
CA LEU A 25 -2.23 -10.08 11.84
C LEU A 25 -2.35 -8.55 11.71
N ALA A 26 -3.51 -7.98 12.02
CA ALA A 26 -3.80 -6.56 11.82
C ALA A 26 -3.04 -5.65 12.79
N GLY A 27 -2.90 -6.04 14.07
CA GLY A 27 -2.23 -5.22 15.09
C GLY A 27 -0.85 -4.74 14.65
N PRO A 28 0.08 -5.67 14.36
CA PRO A 28 1.43 -5.33 13.92
C PRO A 28 1.45 -4.56 12.59
N CYS A 29 0.44 -4.73 11.73
CA CYS A 29 0.34 -3.96 10.48
C CYS A 29 0.00 -2.48 10.71
N ILE A 30 -0.71 -2.16 11.80
CA ILE A 30 -1.14 -0.80 12.12
C ILE A 30 -0.03 -0.03 12.83
N ASP A 31 0.64 -0.67 13.78
CA ASP A 31 1.72 -0.14 14.61
C ASP A 31 2.54 -1.32 15.16
N SER A 32 3.87 -1.20 15.13
CA SER A 32 4.78 -2.28 15.52
C SER A 32 4.67 -2.70 16.98
N GLY A 33 4.14 -1.83 17.85
CA GLY A 33 3.91 -2.12 19.26
C GLY A 33 2.52 -2.67 19.57
N LEU A 34 1.73 -3.09 18.56
CA LEU A 34 0.44 -3.74 18.76
C LEU A 34 0.54 -5.22 18.42
N THR A 35 0.03 -6.08 19.30
CA THR A 35 -0.05 -7.53 19.06
C THR A 35 -1.29 -7.91 18.26
N ALA A 36 -2.40 -7.23 18.49
CA ALA A 36 -3.68 -7.50 17.85
C ALA A 36 -4.59 -6.25 17.83
N VAL A 37 -5.79 -6.39 17.28
CA VAL A 37 -6.82 -5.34 17.26
C VAL A 37 -8.14 -5.93 17.73
N ARG A 38 -8.89 -5.20 18.56
CA ARG A 38 -10.25 -5.56 18.96
C ARG A 38 -11.27 -4.65 18.28
N THR A 39 -12.39 -5.23 17.84
CA THR A 39 -13.43 -4.50 17.09
C THR A 39 -14.85 -4.64 17.63
N ASP A 40 -15.03 -5.23 18.81
CA ASP A 40 -16.37 -5.45 19.40
C ASP A 40 -17.05 -4.18 19.92
N GLY A 41 -16.33 -3.06 20.01
CA GLY A 41 -16.87 -1.75 20.39
C GLY A 41 -17.21 -0.84 19.21
N ASP A 42 -17.83 0.31 19.51
CA ASP A 42 -18.16 1.38 18.53
C ASP A 42 -16.91 1.94 17.81
N ARG A 43 -15.72 1.75 18.41
CA ARG A 43 -14.43 2.09 17.81
C ARG A 43 -13.44 0.95 17.95
N PRO A 44 -12.67 0.63 16.89
CA PRO A 44 -11.61 -0.34 16.98
C PRO A 44 -10.47 0.17 17.88
N VAL A 45 -9.94 -0.72 18.72
CA VAL A 45 -8.84 -0.46 19.64
C VAL A 45 -7.67 -1.39 19.33
N GLY A 46 -6.45 -0.89 19.51
CA GLY A 46 -5.25 -1.70 19.41
C GLY A 46 -4.97 -2.40 20.73
N LEU A 47 -4.42 -3.60 20.68
CA LEU A 47 -3.98 -4.34 21.85
C LEU A 47 -2.46 -4.28 21.92
N ARG A 48 -1.93 -3.71 23.01
CA ARG A 48 -0.50 -3.58 23.28
C ARG A 48 -0.10 -4.42 24.48
N GLU A 49 1.00 -5.13 24.32
CA GLU A 49 1.61 -5.91 25.39
C GLU A 49 2.15 -5.02 26.52
N SER A 50 1.99 -5.49 27.75
CA SER A 50 2.45 -4.90 29.01
C SER A 50 3.00 -6.01 29.91
N ASP A 51 3.84 -5.65 30.88
CA ASP A 51 4.36 -6.57 31.90
C ASP A 51 3.25 -7.33 32.67
N GLU A 52 2.05 -6.74 32.81
CA GLU A 52 0.92 -7.32 33.54
C GLU A 52 -0.15 -7.97 32.63
N GLY A 53 0.02 -7.95 31.30
CA GLY A 53 -0.96 -8.52 30.36
C GLY A 53 -1.09 -7.73 29.06
N VAL A 54 -2.32 -7.47 28.63
CA VAL A 54 -2.61 -6.71 27.40
C VAL A 54 -3.43 -5.49 27.73
N THR A 55 -2.95 -4.33 27.28
CA THR A 55 -3.62 -3.04 27.46
C THR A 55 -4.27 -2.58 26.16
N GLU A 56 -5.46 -2.00 26.27
CA GLU A 56 -6.14 -1.38 25.14
C GLU A 56 -5.59 0.02 24.87
N VAL A 57 -5.23 0.27 23.62
CA VAL A 57 -4.68 1.55 23.16
C VAL A 57 -5.59 2.10 22.06
N PRO A 58 -6.04 3.36 22.15
CA PRO A 58 -6.87 3.95 21.10
C PRO A 58 -6.08 4.08 19.80
N LEU A 59 -6.70 3.67 18.69
CA LEU A 59 -6.09 3.81 17.37
C LEU A 59 -6.07 5.29 16.94
N PRO A 60 -4.96 5.80 16.38
CA PRO A 60 -4.83 7.21 16.04
C PRO A 60 -5.83 7.64 14.95
N PRO A 61 -6.48 8.83 15.09
CA PRO A 61 -7.55 9.25 14.19
C PRO A 61 -7.07 9.56 12.76
N VAL A 62 -7.77 8.96 11.78
CA VAL A 62 -7.48 8.94 10.33
C VAL A 62 -7.41 10.31 9.65
N ARG A 63 -8.19 11.29 10.12
CA ARG A 63 -8.43 12.57 9.39
C ARG A 63 -7.21 13.49 9.34
N ARG A 64 -6.40 13.55 10.40
CA ARG A 64 -5.28 14.50 10.50
C ARG A 64 -4.10 14.14 9.58
N ARG A 65 -3.95 12.85 9.24
CA ARG A 65 -2.83 12.31 8.45
C ARG A 65 -3.07 12.31 6.93
N ARG A 66 -4.33 12.20 6.49
CA ARG A 66 -4.70 12.31 5.05
C ARG A 66 -4.45 13.70 4.46
N VAL A 67 -4.70 14.76 5.23
CA VAL A 67 -4.47 16.14 4.77
C VAL A 67 -2.98 16.43 4.61
N ALA A 68 -2.14 15.95 5.53
CA ALA A 68 -0.69 16.11 5.47
C ALA A 68 -0.05 15.33 4.31
N SER A 69 -0.56 14.13 4.00
CA SER A 69 -0.10 13.32 2.86
C SER A 69 -0.57 13.87 1.51
N LEU A 70 -1.81 14.36 1.41
CA LEU A 70 -2.30 15.08 0.23
C LEU A 70 -1.48 16.35 -0.05
N ALA A 71 -1.21 17.16 0.97
CA ALA A 71 -0.39 18.37 0.81
C ALA A 71 1.03 18.05 0.34
N ARG A 72 1.67 16.99 0.88
CA ARG A 72 3.02 16.57 0.45
C ARG A 72 3.04 15.92 -0.94
N ALA A 73 1.97 15.23 -1.34
CA ALA A 73 1.87 14.59 -2.65
C ALA A 73 1.76 15.59 -3.81
N VAL A 74 1.30 16.82 -3.54
CA VAL A 74 1.25 17.90 -4.54
C VAL A 74 2.64 18.47 -4.83
N PHE A 75 3.56 18.47 -3.86
CA PHE A 75 4.85 19.18 -3.98
C PHE A 75 6.09 18.29 -4.16
N GLN A 76 5.98 16.96 -4.05
CA GLN A 76 7.10 16.06 -4.34
C GLN A 76 6.76 15.12 -5.51
N PRO A 77 7.29 15.37 -6.72
CA PRO A 77 7.26 14.37 -7.80
C PRO A 77 8.13 13.19 -7.37
N TYR A 78 7.49 12.12 -6.88
CA TYR A 78 8.17 11.01 -6.21
C TYR A 78 8.76 9.98 -7.17
N ASP A 79 8.44 10.06 -8.46
CA ASP A 79 8.90 9.13 -9.48
C ASP A 79 9.57 9.86 -10.63
N LYS A 80 10.65 9.28 -11.20
CA LYS A 80 11.45 9.92 -12.26
C LYS A 80 10.56 10.35 -13.44
N ALA A 81 9.57 9.54 -13.80
CA ALA A 81 8.60 9.83 -14.85
C ALA A 81 7.68 11.02 -14.53
N ALA A 82 7.23 11.14 -13.28
CA ALA A 82 6.41 12.27 -12.84
C ALA A 82 7.23 13.56 -12.77
N GLY A 83 8.51 13.46 -12.37
CA GLY A 83 9.47 14.56 -12.45
C GLY A 83 9.69 15.03 -13.89
N LEU A 84 10.00 14.10 -14.81
CA LEU A 84 10.18 14.38 -16.24
C LEU A 84 8.96 15.07 -16.85
N LEU A 85 7.75 14.59 -16.55
CA LEU A 85 6.50 15.21 -16.99
C LEU A 85 6.33 16.63 -16.43
N PHE A 86 6.47 16.79 -15.11
CA PHE A 86 6.20 18.06 -14.44
C PHE A 86 7.24 19.12 -14.82
N TYR A 87 8.53 18.80 -14.71
CA TYR A 87 9.62 19.71 -15.07
C TYR A 87 9.69 19.95 -16.58
N GLY A 88 9.37 18.94 -17.40
CA GLY A 88 9.23 19.11 -18.85
C GLY A 88 8.13 20.10 -19.21
N ALA A 89 6.92 19.93 -18.66
CA ALA A 89 5.81 20.84 -18.90
C ALA A 89 6.09 22.27 -18.39
N LEU A 90 6.63 22.39 -17.17
CA LEU A 90 7.00 23.67 -16.58
C LEU A 90 8.10 24.37 -17.40
N GLY A 91 9.11 23.61 -17.86
CA GLY A 91 10.17 24.12 -18.72
C GLY A 91 9.65 24.61 -20.06
N ILE A 92 8.78 23.84 -20.73
CA ILE A 92 8.14 24.24 -22.00
C ILE A 92 7.35 25.54 -21.81
N LEU A 93 6.55 25.64 -20.75
CA LEU A 93 5.81 26.86 -20.43
C LEU A 93 6.74 28.05 -20.20
N THR A 94 7.86 27.83 -19.51
CA THR A 94 8.86 28.87 -19.23
C THR A 94 9.52 29.36 -20.52
N VAL A 95 9.95 28.44 -21.40
CA VAL A 95 10.52 28.78 -22.71
C VAL A 95 9.50 29.53 -23.57
N GLN A 96 8.26 29.06 -23.61
CA GLN A 96 7.16 29.72 -24.33
C GLN A 96 6.97 31.17 -23.88
N LEU A 97 6.95 31.42 -22.57
CA LEU A 97 6.83 32.78 -22.02
C LEU A 97 8.06 33.63 -22.35
N ILE A 98 9.28 33.09 -22.19
CA ILE A 98 10.52 33.80 -22.50
C ILE A 98 10.56 34.23 -23.97
N GLU A 99 10.25 33.32 -24.90
CA GLU A 99 10.22 33.64 -26.33
C GLU A 99 9.14 34.68 -26.66
N THR A 100 7.95 34.54 -26.08
CA THR A 100 6.84 35.50 -26.27
C THR A 100 7.24 36.90 -25.81
N PHE A 101 7.76 37.05 -24.58
CA PHE A 101 8.18 38.36 -24.07
C PHE A 101 9.39 38.91 -24.85
N SER A 102 10.33 38.06 -25.23
CA SER A 102 11.49 38.49 -26.00
C SER A 102 11.10 38.98 -27.39
N ALA A 103 10.14 38.33 -28.07
CA ALA A 103 9.60 38.78 -29.34
C ALA A 103 8.81 40.10 -29.19
N MET A 104 8.04 40.28 -28.12
CA MET A 104 7.36 41.54 -27.83
C MET A 104 8.35 42.69 -27.63
N ILE A 105 9.45 42.47 -26.90
CA ILE A 105 10.43 43.52 -26.58
C ILE A 105 11.35 43.81 -27.76
N VAL A 106 11.92 42.77 -28.38
CA VAL A 106 12.99 42.90 -29.38
C VAL A 106 12.41 43.15 -30.77
N LEU A 107 11.28 42.52 -31.11
CA LEU A 107 10.63 42.66 -32.42
C LEU A 107 9.41 43.60 -32.38
N SER A 108 9.03 44.13 -31.21
CA SER A 108 7.88 45.03 -31.04
C SER A 108 6.56 44.44 -31.55
N GLN A 109 6.41 43.11 -31.48
CA GLN A 109 5.21 42.41 -31.93
C GLN A 109 4.09 42.50 -30.87
N PRO A 110 2.82 42.54 -31.30
CA PRO A 110 1.71 42.38 -30.37
C PRO A 110 1.75 40.98 -29.75
N PHE A 111 1.21 40.86 -28.53
CA PHE A 111 1.24 39.62 -27.75
C PHE A 111 0.78 38.38 -28.53
N VAL A 112 -0.28 38.51 -29.33
CA VAL A 112 -0.85 37.40 -30.09
C VAL A 112 0.13 36.85 -31.12
N ASP A 113 0.79 37.72 -31.89
CA ASP A 113 1.74 37.30 -32.93
C ASP A 113 3.02 36.74 -32.30
N ALA A 114 3.49 37.34 -31.21
CA ALA A 114 4.63 36.86 -30.44
C ALA A 114 4.37 35.47 -29.83
N PHE A 115 3.18 35.26 -29.25
CA PHE A 115 2.77 33.99 -28.67
C PHE A 115 2.59 32.91 -29.75
N TYR A 116 1.95 33.25 -30.87
CA TYR A 116 1.80 32.36 -32.02
C TYR A 116 3.17 31.94 -32.59
N GLY A 117 4.08 32.90 -32.72
CA GLY A 117 5.46 32.66 -33.15
C GLY A 117 6.22 31.72 -32.21
N ALA A 118 6.16 31.96 -30.90
CA ALA A 118 6.77 31.08 -29.89
C ALA A 118 6.12 29.68 -29.87
N ALA A 119 4.81 29.59 -30.10
CA ALA A 119 4.11 28.30 -30.17
C ALA A 119 4.61 27.46 -31.35
N ARG A 120 4.80 28.07 -32.54
CA ARG A 120 5.40 27.41 -33.73
C ARG A 120 6.78 26.84 -33.43
N THR A 121 7.58 27.51 -32.61
CA THR A 121 8.87 27.00 -32.12
C THR A 121 8.71 25.74 -31.27
N VAL A 122 7.82 25.77 -30.27
CA VAL A 122 7.61 24.66 -29.33
C VAL A 122 7.09 23.40 -30.03
N VAL A 123 6.17 23.55 -31.01
CA VAL A 123 5.67 22.42 -31.82
C VAL A 123 6.57 22.08 -33.01
N THR A 124 7.81 22.59 -33.04
CA THR A 124 8.84 22.28 -34.05
C THR A 124 8.44 22.55 -35.51
N VAL A 125 7.49 23.45 -35.74
CA VAL A 125 7.06 23.89 -37.08
C VAL A 125 8.05 24.89 -37.69
N GLY A 126 8.78 25.61 -36.84
CA GLY A 126 9.81 26.57 -37.24
C GLY A 126 9.69 27.90 -36.49
N PRO A 127 10.75 28.72 -36.50
CA PRO A 127 10.77 29.97 -35.77
C PRO A 127 9.83 31.00 -36.40
N ASN A 128 9.44 32.00 -35.60
CA ASN A 128 8.75 33.20 -36.07
C ASN A 128 9.53 33.87 -37.21
N GLU A 129 8.87 34.08 -38.35
CA GLU A 129 9.49 34.64 -39.57
C GLU A 129 10.10 36.03 -39.35
N ALA A 130 9.55 36.81 -38.41
CA ALA A 130 10.09 38.12 -38.04
C ALA A 130 11.48 38.05 -37.38
N ILE A 131 11.93 36.88 -36.93
CA ILE A 131 13.30 36.68 -36.41
C ILE A 131 14.34 36.83 -37.53
N ALA A 132 13.97 36.53 -38.79
CA ALA A 132 14.90 36.64 -39.93
C ALA A 132 15.40 38.08 -40.13
N THR A 133 14.57 39.07 -39.84
CA THR A 133 14.88 40.51 -39.89
C THR A 133 15.47 41.05 -38.58
N GLY A 134 15.54 40.23 -37.52
CA GLY A 134 16.02 40.64 -36.21
C GLY A 134 17.55 40.70 -36.06
N PRO A 135 18.05 41.27 -34.94
CA PRO A 135 19.49 41.34 -34.63
C PRO A 135 20.16 39.96 -34.57
N GLY A 136 21.45 39.88 -34.93
CA GLY A 136 22.19 38.61 -34.95
C GLY A 136 22.24 37.89 -33.60
N TRP A 137 22.40 38.63 -32.49
CA TRP A 137 22.37 38.07 -31.14
C TRP A 137 21.02 37.43 -30.80
N PHE A 138 19.92 37.99 -31.32
CA PHE A 138 18.57 37.50 -31.08
C PHE A 138 18.33 36.19 -31.84
N LYS A 139 18.89 36.04 -33.04
CA LYS A 139 18.88 34.78 -33.79
C LYS A 139 19.60 33.66 -33.03
N LEU A 140 20.75 33.97 -32.42
CA LEU A 140 21.49 33.02 -31.59
C LEU A 140 20.70 32.65 -30.32
N PHE A 141 20.09 33.65 -29.67
CA PHE A 141 19.25 33.44 -28.50
C PHE A 141 18.07 32.52 -28.78
N ILE A 142 17.29 32.79 -29.84
CA ILE A 142 16.15 31.92 -30.21
C ILE A 142 16.64 30.53 -30.63
N SER A 143 17.77 30.42 -31.33
CA SER A 143 18.32 29.12 -31.67
C SER A 143 18.68 28.28 -30.43
N ALA A 144 19.19 28.91 -29.37
CA ALA A 144 19.46 28.25 -28.11
C ALA A 144 18.18 27.83 -27.37
N THR A 145 17.14 28.68 -27.35
CA THR A 145 15.85 28.34 -26.74
C THR A 145 15.11 27.26 -27.53
N MET A 146 15.26 27.21 -28.86
CA MET A 146 14.77 26.11 -29.71
C MET A 146 15.38 24.76 -29.31
N LEU A 147 16.71 24.70 -29.15
CA LEU A 147 17.40 23.47 -28.73
C LEU A 147 17.01 23.05 -27.32
N LEU A 148 16.88 24.01 -26.40
CA LEU A 148 16.40 23.74 -25.05
C LEU A 148 14.94 23.24 -25.05
N GLY A 149 14.07 23.88 -25.84
CA GLY A 149 12.68 23.50 -26.03
C GLY A 149 12.54 22.07 -26.57
N LEU A 150 13.38 21.69 -27.55
CA LEU A 150 13.44 20.33 -28.07
C LEU A 150 13.80 19.31 -26.98
N GLY A 151 14.81 19.61 -26.15
CA GLY A 151 15.19 18.75 -25.02
C GLY A 151 14.07 18.60 -23.98
N LEU A 152 13.39 19.69 -23.65
CA LEU A 152 12.27 19.69 -22.70
C LEU A 152 11.04 18.96 -23.25
N ALA A 153 10.73 19.12 -24.53
CA ALA A 153 9.68 18.38 -25.23
C ALA A 153 9.97 16.88 -25.27
N ALA A 154 11.23 16.49 -25.52
CA ALA A 154 11.66 15.09 -25.45
C ALA A 154 11.51 14.53 -24.02
N ALA A 155 11.93 15.28 -22.99
CA ALA A 155 11.77 14.89 -21.59
C ALA A 155 10.29 14.73 -21.19
N PHE A 156 9.43 15.68 -21.60
CA PHE A 156 7.99 15.61 -21.40
C PHE A 156 7.39 14.37 -22.09
N THR A 157 7.75 14.15 -23.35
CA THR A 157 7.25 13.00 -24.14
C THR A 157 7.70 11.68 -23.52
N ALA A 158 8.96 11.56 -23.10
CA ALA A 158 9.47 10.37 -22.42
C ALA A 158 8.70 10.09 -21.12
N GLY A 159 8.45 11.13 -20.32
CA GLY A 159 7.61 11.01 -19.12
C GLY A 159 6.17 10.61 -19.44
N LEU A 160 5.60 11.08 -20.56
CA LEU A 160 4.25 10.72 -21.01
C LEU A 160 4.17 9.26 -21.45
N VAL A 161 5.13 8.80 -22.25
CA VAL A 161 5.24 7.41 -22.71
C VAL A 161 5.38 6.47 -21.51
N GLU A 162 6.30 6.76 -20.59
CA GLU A 162 6.50 5.99 -19.37
C GLU A 162 5.21 5.93 -18.53
N ARG A 163 4.48 7.03 -18.44
CA ARG A 163 3.19 7.08 -17.73
C ARG A 163 2.10 6.25 -18.40
N VAL A 164 2.02 6.24 -19.73
CA VAL A 164 1.01 5.50 -20.49
C VAL A 164 1.31 4.00 -20.47
N ILE A 165 2.58 3.61 -20.64
CA ILE A 165 3.02 2.21 -20.61
C ILE A 165 2.97 1.66 -19.18
N GLY A 166 3.41 2.43 -18.19
CA GLY A 166 3.42 2.02 -16.78
C GLY A 166 2.05 1.62 -16.24
N ARG A 167 0.96 2.18 -16.79
CA ARG A 167 -0.43 1.81 -16.45
C ARG A 167 -0.86 0.42 -16.96
N ARG A 168 -0.15 -0.18 -17.92
CA ARG A 168 -0.53 -1.47 -18.52
C ARG A 168 -0.02 -2.70 -17.76
N LEU A 169 0.92 -2.53 -16.83
CA LEU A 169 1.54 -3.66 -16.12
C LEU A 169 0.94 -3.95 -14.73
N THR A 170 0.01 -3.12 -14.26
CA THR A 170 -0.74 -3.39 -13.03
C THR A 170 -2.20 -3.10 -13.32
N SER A 171 -2.93 -4.15 -13.74
CA SER A 171 -4.39 -4.16 -13.75
C SER A 171 -4.85 -3.87 -12.32
N LEU A 172 -5.22 -2.61 -12.08
CA LEU A 172 -5.81 -2.19 -10.82
C LEU A 172 -7.30 -2.47 -10.92
N LEU A 173 -7.76 -3.48 -10.20
CA LEU A 173 -9.18 -3.77 -10.02
C LEU A 173 -9.65 -3.01 -8.79
N GLY A 174 -10.59 -2.07 -8.99
CA GLY A 174 -11.17 -1.25 -7.93
C GLY A 174 -11.31 0.22 -8.31
N ARG A 175 -12.42 0.85 -7.90
CA ARG A 175 -12.74 2.25 -8.23
C ARG A 175 -11.88 3.27 -7.48
N ARG A 176 -11.08 2.82 -6.51
CA ARG A 176 -10.36 3.68 -5.57
C ARG A 176 -8.87 3.71 -5.87
N ALA A 177 -8.31 4.91 -5.92
CA ALA A 177 -6.88 5.09 -6.12
C ALA A 177 -6.07 4.37 -5.03
N VAL A 178 -5.03 3.66 -5.45
CA VAL A 178 -4.07 3.00 -4.56
C VAL A 178 -3.51 4.03 -3.56
N PRO A 179 -3.66 3.80 -2.25
CA PRO A 179 -3.03 4.63 -1.23
C PRO A 179 -1.52 4.69 -1.46
N ARG A 180 -0.93 5.89 -1.36
CA ARG A 180 0.51 6.09 -1.60
C ARG A 180 1.32 6.42 -0.35
N SER A 181 0.67 6.48 0.81
CA SER A 181 1.30 6.71 2.10
C SER A 181 0.37 6.29 3.23
N ASP A 182 0.93 5.93 4.38
CA ASP A 182 0.17 5.59 5.59
C ASP A 182 -0.81 4.43 5.34
N HIS A 183 -0.37 3.45 4.54
CA HIS A 183 -1.15 2.32 4.09
C HIS A 183 -0.47 0.99 4.36
N VAL A 184 -1.25 -0.08 4.37
CA VAL A 184 -0.77 -1.45 4.47
C VAL A 184 -0.93 -2.12 3.11
N VAL A 185 0.11 -2.83 2.69
CA VAL A 185 0.06 -3.69 1.51
C VAL A 185 -0.21 -5.11 1.96
N VAL A 186 -1.24 -5.75 1.41
CA VAL A 186 -1.58 -7.15 1.73
C VAL A 186 -1.30 -8.01 0.51
N ALA A 187 -0.31 -8.89 0.59
CA ALA A 187 0.08 -9.83 -0.45
C ALA A 187 -0.66 -11.16 -0.25
N GLY A 188 -1.51 -11.51 -1.22
CA GLY A 188 -2.42 -12.65 -1.16
C GLY A 188 -3.83 -12.24 -0.76
N LEU A 189 -4.79 -12.42 -1.67
CA LEU A 189 -6.20 -12.11 -1.45
C LEU A 189 -7.03 -13.40 -1.33
N GLY A 190 -6.61 -14.28 -0.43
CA GLY A 190 -7.41 -15.42 0.03
C GLY A 190 -8.43 -15.00 1.12
N GLU A 191 -9.02 -15.97 1.82
CA GLU A 191 -9.97 -15.70 2.91
C GLU A 191 -9.35 -14.83 4.03
N VAL A 192 -8.16 -15.20 4.50
CA VAL A 192 -7.41 -14.46 5.53
C VAL A 192 -7.04 -13.05 5.03
N GLY A 193 -6.56 -12.95 3.79
CA GLY A 193 -6.15 -11.67 3.19
C GLY A 193 -7.30 -10.70 3.01
N LEU A 194 -8.44 -11.16 2.51
CA LEU A 194 -9.65 -10.34 2.39
C LEU A 194 -10.12 -9.88 3.78
N ARG A 195 -10.16 -10.79 4.76
CA ARG A 195 -10.63 -10.44 6.11
C ARG A 195 -9.72 -9.41 6.78
N LEU A 196 -8.40 -9.58 6.64
CA LEU A 196 -7.39 -8.62 7.10
C LEU A 196 -7.59 -7.25 6.43
N CYS A 197 -7.82 -7.20 5.11
CA CYS A 197 -8.08 -5.96 4.39
C CYS A 197 -9.30 -5.21 4.92
N LEU A 198 -10.40 -5.93 5.16
CA LEU A 198 -11.63 -5.35 5.70
C LEU A 198 -11.45 -4.85 7.13
N LEU A 199 -10.74 -5.61 7.95
CA LEU A 199 -10.42 -5.24 9.33
C LEU A 199 -9.58 -3.96 9.38
N LEU A 200 -8.49 -3.89 8.61
CA LEU A 200 -7.64 -2.69 8.51
C LEU A 200 -8.43 -1.47 8.03
N ARG A 201 -9.37 -1.65 7.08
CA ARG A 201 -10.27 -0.56 6.65
C ARG A 201 -11.22 -0.10 7.76
N ARG A 202 -11.76 -1.02 8.57
CA ARG A 202 -12.57 -0.66 9.75
C ARG A 202 -11.75 0.13 10.76
N CYS A 203 -10.47 -0.20 10.92
CA CYS A 203 -9.48 0.56 11.70
C CYS A 203 -9.09 1.89 11.08
N GLY A 204 -9.60 2.21 9.89
CA GLY A 204 -9.35 3.48 9.20
C GLY A 204 -7.99 3.55 8.50
N VAL A 205 -7.29 2.42 8.37
CA VAL A 205 -5.99 2.33 7.70
C VAL A 205 -6.21 2.16 6.20
N GLY A 206 -5.39 2.82 5.38
CA GLY A 206 -5.43 2.63 3.93
C GLY A 206 -4.91 1.23 3.58
N VAL A 207 -5.56 0.53 2.65
CA VAL A 207 -5.16 -0.83 2.26
C VAL A 207 -5.09 -0.93 0.74
N VAL A 208 -4.11 -1.69 0.26
CA VAL A 208 -4.06 -2.20 -1.10
C VAL A 208 -3.70 -3.68 -1.05
N ALA A 209 -4.47 -4.51 -1.74
CA ALA A 209 -4.20 -5.93 -1.87
C ALA A 209 -3.44 -6.23 -3.16
N ILE A 210 -2.64 -7.29 -3.16
CA ILE A 210 -2.00 -7.87 -4.34
C ILE A 210 -2.53 -9.28 -4.50
N GLU A 211 -2.93 -9.64 -5.70
CA GLU A 211 -3.37 -11.00 -6.04
C GLU A 211 -2.74 -11.43 -7.37
N GLU A 212 -2.32 -12.69 -7.48
CA GLU A 212 -1.73 -13.21 -8.72
C GLU A 212 -2.82 -13.62 -9.72
N HIS A 213 -3.94 -14.14 -9.23
CA HIS A 213 -5.00 -14.73 -10.05
C HIS A 213 -6.16 -13.75 -10.24
N PRO A 214 -6.29 -13.10 -11.42
CA PRO A 214 -7.33 -12.10 -11.67
C PRO A 214 -8.75 -12.67 -11.64
N ASP A 215 -8.91 -13.96 -11.94
CA ASP A 215 -10.21 -14.61 -12.12
C ASP A 215 -10.75 -15.25 -10.82
N SER A 216 -10.14 -14.99 -9.67
CA SER A 216 -10.62 -15.54 -8.40
C SER A 216 -11.94 -14.89 -7.98
N GLU A 217 -12.85 -15.67 -7.39
CA GLU A 217 -14.14 -15.16 -6.89
C GLU A 217 -13.94 -14.05 -5.85
N ILE A 218 -12.86 -14.14 -5.06
CA ILE A 218 -12.51 -13.17 -4.02
C ILE A 218 -12.12 -11.82 -4.62
N VAL A 219 -11.50 -11.78 -5.81
CA VAL A 219 -11.22 -10.52 -6.52
C VAL A 219 -12.52 -9.84 -6.95
N GLY A 220 -13.52 -10.59 -7.40
CA GLY A 220 -14.86 -10.07 -7.68
C GLY A 220 -15.51 -9.44 -6.46
N LEU A 221 -15.48 -10.13 -5.31
CA LEU A 221 -15.98 -9.61 -4.05
C LEU A 221 -15.21 -8.37 -3.58
N ALA A 222 -13.88 -8.35 -3.71
CA ALA A 222 -13.06 -7.20 -3.38
C ALA A 222 -13.42 -5.97 -4.22
N HIS A 223 -13.75 -6.17 -5.49
CA HIS A 223 -14.23 -5.12 -6.38
C HIS A 223 -15.58 -4.55 -5.92
N GLU A 224 -16.55 -5.41 -5.56
CA GLU A 224 -17.84 -4.98 -4.99
C GLU A 224 -17.69 -4.18 -3.68
N LEU A 225 -16.67 -4.51 -2.89
CA LEU A 225 -16.36 -3.85 -1.63
C LEU A 225 -15.50 -2.57 -1.79
N ASP A 226 -15.23 -2.12 -3.02
CA ASP A 226 -14.34 -0.99 -3.33
C ASP A 226 -12.93 -1.13 -2.69
N LEU A 227 -12.42 -2.36 -2.59
CA LEU A 227 -11.05 -2.63 -2.15
C LEU A 227 -10.08 -2.44 -3.33
N PRO A 228 -9.01 -1.65 -3.19
CA PRO A 228 -7.98 -1.57 -4.23
C PRO A 228 -7.21 -2.89 -4.31
N VAL A 229 -7.28 -3.56 -5.46
CA VAL A 229 -6.54 -4.79 -5.74
C VAL A 229 -5.60 -4.57 -6.93
N VAL A 230 -4.36 -5.01 -6.80
CA VAL A 230 -3.35 -5.00 -7.85
C VAL A 230 -3.14 -6.43 -8.31
N ILE A 231 -3.35 -6.69 -9.61
CA ILE A 231 -3.03 -8.00 -10.17
C ILE A 231 -1.57 -8.06 -10.58
N GLY A 232 -0.85 -9.05 -10.08
CA GLY A 232 0.53 -9.33 -10.46
C GLY A 232 1.24 -10.24 -9.46
N ARG A 233 2.47 -10.65 -9.81
CA ARG A 233 3.25 -11.58 -9.00
C ARG A 233 3.66 -10.95 -7.67
N LEU A 234 3.44 -11.66 -6.57
CA LEU A 234 3.57 -11.09 -5.22
C LEU A 234 5.01 -10.68 -4.89
N ALA A 235 5.99 -11.46 -5.33
CA ALA A 235 7.41 -11.26 -5.04
C ALA A 235 8.17 -10.48 -6.14
N ASP A 236 7.46 -9.84 -7.08
CA ASP A 236 8.08 -9.02 -8.13
C ASP A 236 8.54 -7.66 -7.56
N PRO A 237 9.86 -7.37 -7.51
CA PRO A 237 10.36 -6.11 -6.97
C PRO A 237 9.82 -4.89 -7.70
N SER A 238 9.55 -5.00 -9.00
CA SER A 238 9.02 -3.90 -9.81
C SER A 238 7.58 -3.55 -9.45
N LEU A 239 6.76 -4.55 -9.10
CA LEU A 239 5.41 -4.38 -8.59
C LEU A 239 5.45 -3.77 -7.18
N LEU A 240 6.29 -4.30 -6.30
CA LEU A 240 6.44 -3.81 -4.94
C LEU A 240 6.90 -2.34 -4.89
N GLN A 241 7.85 -1.94 -5.75
CA GLN A 241 8.27 -0.54 -5.88
C GLN A 241 7.09 0.40 -6.24
N ARG A 242 6.20 -0.04 -7.14
CA ARG A 242 5.03 0.76 -7.56
C ARG A 242 4.00 0.97 -6.44
N LEU A 243 4.03 0.14 -5.40
CA LEU A 243 3.11 0.22 -4.25
C LEU A 243 3.59 1.18 -3.15
N SER A 244 4.65 1.97 -3.40
CA SER A 244 5.14 3.00 -2.49
C SER A 244 5.49 2.45 -1.10
N LEU A 245 6.18 1.29 -1.05
CA LEU A 245 6.56 0.61 0.20
C LEU A 245 7.43 1.47 1.14
N GLU A 246 8.15 2.45 0.62
CA GLU A 246 8.89 3.44 1.43
C GLU A 246 7.99 4.24 2.39
N ARG A 247 6.71 4.37 2.06
CA ARG A 247 5.72 5.16 2.80
C ARG A 247 4.57 4.30 3.36
N ALA A 248 4.65 2.99 3.16
CA ALA A 248 3.73 2.04 3.76
C ALA A 248 4.02 1.92 5.26
N ARG A 249 3.00 1.54 6.03
CA ARG A 249 3.15 1.18 7.45
C ARG A 249 3.77 -0.20 7.60
N ALA A 250 3.21 -1.14 6.85
CA ALA A 250 3.62 -2.52 6.86
C ALA A 250 3.26 -3.21 5.54
N LEU A 251 3.87 -4.36 5.31
CA LEU A 251 3.44 -5.33 4.33
C LEU A 251 3.04 -6.62 5.06
N ALA A 252 1.86 -7.16 4.74
CA ALA A 252 1.39 -8.44 5.25
C ALA A 252 1.40 -9.46 4.11
N ALA A 253 2.18 -10.54 4.23
CA ALA A 253 2.14 -11.66 3.29
C ALA A 253 1.34 -12.81 3.90
N VAL A 254 0.16 -13.05 3.36
CA VAL A 254 -0.90 -13.86 3.97
C VAL A 254 -1.48 -14.90 3.03
N THR A 255 -0.69 -15.33 2.04
CA THR A 255 -1.05 -16.45 1.16
C THR A 255 -1.11 -17.76 1.93
N ASP A 256 -1.69 -18.78 1.30
CA ASP A 256 -1.67 -20.17 1.74
C ASP A 256 -0.34 -20.89 1.51
N ASN A 257 0.64 -20.24 0.85
CA ASN A 257 1.95 -20.80 0.57
C ASN A 257 3.03 -20.06 1.37
N ASP A 258 3.59 -20.74 2.36
CA ASP A 258 4.62 -20.16 3.24
C ASP A 258 5.88 -19.73 2.49
N LEU A 259 6.32 -20.49 1.48
CA LEU A 259 7.46 -20.11 0.64
C LEU A 259 7.17 -18.84 -0.16
N ALA A 260 5.94 -18.67 -0.65
CA ALA A 260 5.52 -17.44 -1.31
C ALA A 260 5.53 -16.26 -0.34
N ASN A 261 5.04 -16.46 0.90
CA ASN A 261 5.08 -15.43 1.94
C ASN A 261 6.52 -15.01 2.26
N ILE A 262 7.44 -15.97 2.39
CA ILE A 262 8.87 -15.72 2.61
C ILE A 262 9.49 -14.97 1.43
N ALA A 263 9.20 -15.40 0.19
CA ALA A 263 9.70 -14.74 -1.01
C ALA A 263 9.26 -13.27 -1.07
N VAL A 264 8.00 -12.98 -0.71
CA VAL A 264 7.50 -11.60 -0.60
C VAL A 264 8.25 -10.81 0.47
N ALA A 265 8.52 -11.39 1.63
CA ALA A 265 9.28 -10.72 2.68
C ALA A 265 10.71 -10.39 2.23
N VAL A 266 11.41 -11.35 1.59
CA VAL A 266 12.76 -11.13 1.06
C VAL A 266 12.74 -10.05 -0.01
N ALA A 267 11.82 -10.11 -0.97
CA ALA A 267 11.66 -9.10 -2.01
C ALA A 267 11.39 -7.71 -1.39
N THR A 268 10.56 -7.66 -0.34
CA THR A 268 10.27 -6.42 0.39
C THR A 268 11.52 -5.80 1.01
N ARG A 269 12.42 -6.61 1.58
CA ARG A 269 13.69 -6.11 2.15
C ARG A 269 14.60 -5.49 1.09
N THR A 270 14.55 -5.96 -0.16
CA THR A 270 15.31 -5.34 -1.27
C THR A 270 14.78 -3.95 -1.66
N VAL A 271 13.50 -3.65 -1.35
CA VAL A 271 12.85 -2.36 -1.66
C VAL A 271 12.89 -1.42 -0.47
N ASN A 272 12.62 -1.93 0.74
CA ASN A 272 12.67 -1.17 1.98
C ASN A 272 13.08 -2.08 3.15
N GLU A 273 14.36 -2.03 3.51
CA GLU A 273 14.95 -2.82 4.59
C GLU A 273 14.30 -2.58 5.97
N LYS A 274 13.69 -1.42 6.19
CA LYS A 274 13.12 -1.03 7.49
C LYS A 274 11.61 -1.23 7.59
N LEU A 275 10.95 -1.61 6.50
CA LEU A 275 9.50 -1.81 6.51
C LEU A 275 9.14 -2.95 7.45
N GLN A 276 8.08 -2.79 8.22
CA GLN A 276 7.54 -3.89 9.00
C GLN A 276 6.89 -4.90 8.05
N VAL A 277 7.30 -6.17 8.17
CA VAL A 277 6.74 -7.26 7.39
C VAL A 277 6.09 -8.24 8.35
N VAL A 278 4.81 -8.56 8.10
CA VAL A 278 4.03 -9.56 8.85
C VAL A 278 3.79 -10.75 7.94
N LEU A 279 4.13 -11.94 8.40
CA LEU A 279 4.11 -13.18 7.64
C LEU A 279 3.10 -14.12 8.27
N ARG A 280 2.19 -14.66 7.46
CA ARG A 280 1.44 -15.86 7.81
C ARG A 280 2.35 -17.08 7.63
N ALA A 281 2.36 -17.95 8.63
CA ALA A 281 2.87 -19.31 8.53
C ALA A 281 1.72 -20.31 8.69
N GLY A 282 1.70 -21.35 7.87
CA GLY A 282 0.67 -22.37 7.77
C GLY A 282 1.18 -23.78 8.03
N ASP A 283 2.26 -24.17 7.36
CA ASP A 283 2.76 -25.54 7.40
C ASP A 283 3.87 -25.66 8.46
N GLY A 284 3.60 -26.47 9.50
CA GLY A 284 4.43 -26.60 10.70
C GLY A 284 5.89 -27.01 10.48
N GLU A 285 6.29 -27.45 9.29
CA GLU A 285 7.70 -27.71 8.93
C GLU A 285 8.50 -26.41 8.77
N ILE A 286 7.93 -25.38 8.13
CA ILE A 286 8.60 -24.09 7.89
C ILE A 286 8.52 -23.21 9.14
N ALA A 287 7.42 -23.29 9.88
CA ALA A 287 7.25 -22.61 11.16
C ALA A 287 8.23 -23.10 12.24
N ASN A 288 8.84 -24.29 12.11
CA ASN A 288 9.86 -24.82 13.04
C ASN A 288 11.31 -24.47 12.66
N GLU A 289 11.59 -24.10 11.40
CA GLU A 289 12.87 -23.50 10.97
C GLU A 289 12.93 -21.97 11.20
N THR A 290 12.03 -21.49 12.05
CA THR A 290 11.64 -20.09 12.32
C THR A 290 12.80 -19.13 12.59
N ARG A 291 13.91 -19.60 13.16
CA ARG A 291 14.99 -18.70 13.61
C ARG A 291 15.66 -17.91 12.46
N SER A 292 15.66 -18.44 11.25
CA SER A 292 16.13 -17.73 10.04
C SER A 292 15.06 -16.82 9.43
N LEU A 293 13.78 -17.09 9.67
CA LEU A 293 12.63 -16.35 9.15
C LEU A 293 12.35 -15.05 9.92
N PHE A 294 12.68 -15.01 11.21
CA PHE A 294 12.58 -13.79 12.02
C PHE A 294 13.50 -12.66 11.57
N ALA A 295 14.55 -12.95 10.80
CA ALA A 295 15.37 -11.92 10.18
C ALA A 295 14.59 -11.12 9.12
N VAL A 296 13.50 -11.68 8.58
CA VAL A 296 12.77 -11.13 7.44
C VAL A 296 11.45 -10.48 7.82
N GLY A 297 10.84 -10.84 8.96
CA GLY A 297 9.59 -10.24 9.45
C GLY A 297 9.04 -10.88 10.73
N LEU A 298 7.91 -10.37 11.21
CA LEU A 298 7.12 -10.95 12.29
C LEU A 298 6.28 -12.10 11.74
N VAL A 299 6.39 -13.29 12.31
CA VAL A 299 5.66 -14.48 11.87
C VAL A 299 4.43 -14.71 12.76
N ARG A 300 3.31 -15.07 12.16
CA ARG A 300 2.07 -15.46 12.83
C ARG A 300 1.62 -16.80 12.29
N ASP A 301 1.69 -17.83 13.13
CA ASP A 301 1.20 -19.17 12.82
C ASP A 301 -0.34 -19.19 12.93
N VAL A 302 -1.01 -19.30 11.78
CA VAL A 302 -2.48 -19.31 11.75
C VAL A 302 -3.08 -20.59 12.34
N HIS A 303 -2.39 -21.72 12.25
CA HIS A 303 -2.91 -22.99 12.78
C HIS A 303 -2.77 -23.04 14.29
N ARG A 304 -1.67 -22.52 14.84
CA ARG A 304 -1.50 -22.41 16.29
C ARG A 304 -2.56 -21.49 16.91
N ILE A 305 -2.77 -20.32 16.31
CA ILE A 305 -3.81 -19.38 16.76
C ILE A 305 -5.20 -20.04 16.72
N ALA A 306 -5.53 -20.70 15.61
CA ALA A 306 -6.80 -21.40 15.47
C ALA A 306 -6.95 -22.56 16.46
N ALA A 307 -5.90 -23.36 16.67
CA ALA A 307 -5.90 -24.49 17.60
C ALA A 307 -6.15 -24.03 19.04
N VAL A 308 -5.52 -22.94 19.47
CA VAL A 308 -5.72 -22.38 20.82
C VAL A 308 -7.15 -21.88 21.02
N GLU A 309 -7.72 -21.16 20.03
CA GLU A 309 -9.13 -20.74 20.09
C GLU A 309 -10.08 -21.95 20.14
N LEU A 310 -9.86 -22.95 19.28
CA LEU A 310 -10.70 -24.15 19.24
C LEU A 310 -10.60 -24.97 20.52
N ALA A 311 -9.41 -25.09 21.11
CA ALA A 311 -9.21 -25.74 22.40
C ALA A 311 -9.95 -24.98 23.51
N ALA A 312 -9.90 -23.65 23.51
CA ALA A 312 -10.66 -22.83 24.46
C ALA A 312 -12.16 -23.07 24.33
N MET A 313 -12.69 -23.08 23.10
CA MET A 313 -14.11 -23.38 22.85
C MET A 313 -14.50 -24.80 23.31
N ALA A 314 -13.65 -25.79 23.05
CA ALA A 314 -13.90 -27.19 23.45
C ALA A 314 -13.87 -27.38 24.97
N LEU A 315 -13.06 -26.58 25.69
CA LEU A 315 -12.95 -26.58 27.14
C LEU A 315 -13.99 -25.67 27.83
N ASP A 316 -14.90 -25.06 27.07
CA ASP A 316 -15.88 -24.07 27.55
C ASP A 316 -15.21 -22.89 28.28
N TRP A 317 -14.01 -22.52 27.84
CA TRP A 317 -13.31 -21.34 28.34
C TRP A 317 -13.83 -20.11 27.62
N ASN A 318 -14.37 -19.16 28.39
CA ASN A 318 -14.92 -17.89 27.89
C ASN A 318 -13.79 -16.89 27.57
N ALA A 319 -12.91 -17.27 26.64
CA ALA A 319 -11.90 -16.38 26.08
C ALA A 319 -12.55 -15.40 25.08
N ASP A 320 -12.09 -14.15 25.12
CA ASP A 320 -12.52 -13.08 24.23
C ASP A 320 -11.92 -13.29 22.83
N MET A 321 -10.59 -13.48 22.78
CA MET A 321 -9.84 -13.71 21.55
C MET A 321 -8.46 -14.32 21.83
N VAL A 322 -7.80 -14.82 20.77
CA VAL A 322 -6.38 -15.18 20.82
C VAL A 322 -5.51 -13.99 20.45
N VAL A 323 -4.46 -13.77 21.23
CA VAL A 323 -3.40 -12.79 20.96
C VAL A 323 -2.05 -13.47 20.98
N CYS A 324 -1.09 -12.96 20.23
CA CYS A 324 0.24 -13.57 20.15
C CYS A 324 1.25 -12.73 20.94
N LYS A 325 1.71 -13.26 22.07
CA LYS A 325 2.79 -12.67 22.86
C LYS A 325 4.10 -13.27 22.37
N ASP A 326 5.01 -12.43 21.86
CA ASP A 326 6.14 -12.89 21.06
C ASP A 326 5.67 -13.81 19.92
N ASP A 327 5.92 -15.11 20.03
CA ASP A 327 5.53 -16.17 19.08
C ASP A 327 4.47 -17.14 19.63
N GLU A 328 4.03 -16.91 20.85
CA GLU A 328 3.14 -17.80 21.59
C GLU A 328 1.69 -17.31 21.49
N ALA A 329 0.79 -18.21 21.06
CA ALA A 329 -0.64 -17.95 21.01
C ALA A 329 -1.24 -18.07 22.41
N ASN A 330 -1.75 -16.96 22.94
CA ASN A 330 -2.31 -16.84 24.26
C ASN A 330 -3.80 -16.49 24.18
N LEU A 331 -4.60 -17.06 25.08
CA LEU A 331 -5.98 -16.64 25.26
C LEU A 331 -6.02 -15.34 26.05
N LEU A 332 -6.77 -14.37 25.54
CA LEU A 332 -7.11 -13.15 26.23
C LEU A 332 -8.54 -13.27 26.76
N PHE A 333 -8.69 -13.13 28.07
CA PHE A 333 -10.00 -13.11 28.73
C PHE A 333 -10.54 -11.68 28.84
N VAL A 334 -11.84 -11.55 29.11
CA VAL A 334 -12.54 -10.27 29.25
C VAL A 334 -11.96 -9.41 30.38
N ASP A 335 -11.38 -10.03 31.41
CA ASP A 335 -10.69 -9.36 32.52
C ASP A 335 -9.28 -8.85 32.16
N GLY A 336 -8.82 -9.09 30.92
CA GLY A 336 -7.50 -8.69 30.42
C GLY A 336 -6.39 -9.69 30.76
N SER A 337 -6.69 -10.79 31.46
CA SER A 337 -5.72 -11.82 31.79
C SER A 337 -5.31 -12.63 30.56
N LEU A 338 -4.03 -13.01 30.51
CA LEU A 338 -3.49 -13.91 29.51
C LEU A 338 -3.32 -15.31 30.09
N LYS A 339 -3.75 -16.31 29.33
CA LYS A 339 -3.45 -17.71 29.63
C LYS A 339 -2.78 -18.35 28.42
N GLU A 340 -1.56 -18.80 28.65
CA GLU A 340 -0.86 -19.62 27.69
C GLU A 340 -1.48 -21.02 27.68
N LEU A 341 -1.77 -21.52 26.48
CA LEU A 341 -2.29 -22.86 26.26
C LEU A 341 -1.21 -23.65 25.55
N SER A 342 -0.27 -24.20 26.33
CA SER A 342 0.70 -25.13 25.77
C SER A 342 -0.02 -26.39 25.33
N ILE A 343 0.24 -26.85 24.11
CA ILE A 343 -0.36 -28.08 23.53
C ILE A 343 -0.11 -29.29 24.45
N ASP A 344 0.98 -29.30 25.21
CA ASP A 344 1.26 -30.35 26.22
C ASP A 344 0.19 -30.43 27.31
N THR A 345 -0.46 -29.30 27.62
CA THR A 345 -1.49 -29.18 28.67
C THR A 345 -2.80 -29.83 28.24
N VAL A 346 -3.10 -29.85 26.93
CA VAL A 346 -4.30 -30.49 26.37
C VAL A 346 -4.21 -32.02 26.44
N THR A 347 -3.00 -32.57 26.46
CA THR A 347 -2.77 -34.02 26.59
C THR A 347 -2.95 -34.55 28.02
N GLN A 348 -3.04 -33.65 29.01
CA GLN A 348 -3.15 -34.00 30.44
C GLN A 348 -4.54 -33.70 31.04
N ALA A 349 -5.46 -33.10 30.29
CA ALA A 349 -6.84 -32.81 30.70
C ALA A 349 -7.82 -33.85 30.13
#